data_AF-K2AY75-F1
#
_entry.id   AF-K2AY75-F1
#
_cell.length_a   1.000
_cell.length_b   1.000
_cell.length_c   1.000
_cell.angle_alpha   90.00
_cell.angle_beta   90.00
_cell.angle_gamma   90.00
#
_symmetry.space_group_name_H-M   'P 1'
#
loop_
_entity.id
_entity.type
_entity.pdbx_description
1 polymer ?
#
loop_
_entity_poly.entity_id
_entity_poly.type
_entity_poly.pdbx_seq_one_letter_code
_entity_poly.pdbx_strand_id
1 'polypeptide(L)'
;MKPLNKKPNYKWFTLVELIVVISILAILGTIAFLSFWWFSSKARDWSRISDTMSLSKWIELYSVKSGYYPKPEWTLTEWTINSTVVAYKWEIQDQVSSLAKISKTPKDPLSNNYYIYWTTLDYKQYQIATTLE
;
A
#
# COMPACT_ATOMS: atom_id res chain seq x y z
N MET A 1 74.42 2.93 18.41
CA MET A 1 73.42 1.94 17.92
C MET A 1 72.50 2.64 16.93
N LYS A 2 72.35 2.11 15.72
CA LYS A 2 71.54 2.71 14.64
C LYS A 2 70.13 2.09 14.68
N PRO A 3 69.03 2.86 14.72
CA PRO A 3 67.69 2.30 14.84
C PRO A 3 67.30 1.53 13.57
N LEU A 4 66.73 0.33 13.75
CA LEU A 4 66.21 -0.50 12.67
C LEU A 4 64.94 0.13 12.10
N ASN A 5 65.04 0.66 10.89
CA ASN A 5 63.91 1.21 10.15
C ASN A 5 63.00 0.06 9.69
N LYS A 6 61.92 -0.21 10.44
CA LYS A 6 60.89 -1.20 10.04
C LYS A 6 60.09 -0.63 8.86
N LYS A 7 60.32 -1.15 7.66
CA LYS A 7 59.45 -0.84 6.51
C LYS A 7 58.03 -1.31 6.82
N PRO A 8 57.00 -0.46 6.64
CA PRO A 8 55.61 -0.88 6.80
C PRO A 8 55.28 -1.97 5.78
N ASN A 9 54.73 -3.09 6.28
CA ASN A 9 54.32 -4.21 5.45
C ASN A 9 52.91 -3.92 4.92
N TYR A 10 52.82 -3.30 3.75
CA TYR A 10 51.54 -3.04 3.10
C TYR A 10 50.99 -4.37 2.55
N LYS A 11 49.96 -4.91 3.22
CA LYS A 11 49.18 -6.02 2.68
C LYS A 11 48.30 -5.48 1.56
N TRP A 12 48.74 -5.65 0.32
CA TRP A 12 47.95 -5.34 -0.86
C TRP A 12 47.01 -6.51 -1.16
N PHE A 13 45.75 -6.21 -1.46
CA PHE A 13 44.78 -7.20 -1.92
C PHE A 13 45.23 -7.76 -3.26
N THR A 14 45.10 -9.07 -3.44
CA THR A 14 45.34 -9.69 -4.74
C THR A 14 44.17 -9.43 -5.69
N LEU A 15 44.46 -9.39 -6.98
CA LEU A 15 43.44 -9.21 -8.02
C LEU A 15 42.39 -10.33 -7.96
N VAL A 16 42.83 -11.54 -7.61
CA VAL A 16 41.97 -12.73 -7.45
C VAL A 16 41.02 -12.55 -6.25
N GLU A 17 41.48 -12.02 -5.11
CA GLU A 17 40.60 -11.77 -3.97
C GLU A 17 39.53 -10.74 -4.32
N LEU A 18 39.87 -9.69 -5.08
CA LEU A 18 38.89 -8.68 -5.50
C LEU A 18 37.86 -9.24 -6.49
N ILE A 19 38.30 -10.05 -7.48
CA ILE A 19 37.39 -10.57 -8.51
C ILE A 19 36.40 -11.60 -7.95
N VAL A 20 36.81 -12.37 -6.94
CA VAL A 20 35.91 -13.31 -6.24
C VAL A 20 34.84 -12.57 -5.45
N VAL A 21 35.17 -11.45 -4.80
CA VAL A 21 34.19 -10.68 -4.02
C VAL A 21 33.14 -10.04 -4.94
N ILE A 22 33.55 -9.40 -6.03
CA ILE A 22 32.59 -8.77 -6.95
C ILE A 22 31.72 -9.80 -7.68
N SER A 23 32.23 -11.00 -7.96
CA SER A 23 31.44 -12.05 -8.61
C SER A 23 30.36 -12.57 -7.66
N ILE A 24 30.67 -12.78 -6.39
CA ILE A 24 29.68 -13.14 -5.36
C ILE A 24 28.65 -12.04 -5.18
N LEU A 25 29.07 -10.78 -5.08
CA LEU A 25 28.15 -9.64 -4.97
C LEU A 25 27.24 -9.50 -6.21
N ALA A 26 27.75 -9.76 -7.41
CA ALA A 26 26.95 -9.74 -8.63
C ALA A 26 25.88 -10.84 -8.63
N ILE A 27 26.23 -12.06 -8.21
CA ILE A 27 25.28 -13.17 -8.12
C ILE A 27 24.21 -12.88 -7.06
N LEU A 28 24.62 -12.46 -5.85
CA LEU A 28 23.67 -12.12 -4.78
C LEU A 28 22.78 -10.93 -5.17
N GLY A 29 23.36 -9.91 -5.83
CA GLY A 29 22.65 -8.73 -6.27
C GLY A 29 21.55 -9.05 -7.29
N THR A 30 21.80 -9.93 -8.25
CA THR A 30 20.77 -10.33 -9.23
C THR A 30 19.61 -11.08 -8.60
N ILE A 31 19.89 -12.04 -7.71
CA ILE A 31 18.86 -12.80 -6.98
C ILE A 31 18.04 -11.87 -6.07
N ALA A 32 18.69 -10.98 -5.34
CA ALA A 32 18.04 -10.01 -4.46
C ALA A 32 17.13 -9.05 -5.26
N PHE A 33 17.60 -8.56 -6.40
CA PHE A 33 16.84 -7.64 -7.25
C PHE A 33 15.56 -8.28 -7.81
N LEU A 34 15.64 -9.52 -8.30
CA LEU A 34 14.47 -10.26 -8.78
C LEU A 34 13.45 -10.51 -7.66
N SER A 35 13.94 -10.81 -6.45
CA SER A 35 13.08 -11.04 -5.29
C SER A 35 12.37 -9.76 -4.83
N PHE A 36 13.05 -8.61 -4.90
CA PHE A 36 12.54 -7.32 -4.44
C PHE A 36 11.22 -6.92 -5.12
N TRP A 37 11.06 -7.22 -6.41
CA TRP A 37 9.84 -6.89 -7.17
C TRP A 37 8.58 -7.52 -6.54
N TRP A 38 8.62 -8.82 -6.24
CA TRP A 38 7.51 -9.54 -5.61
C TRP A 38 7.25 -9.08 -4.18
N PHE A 39 8.30 -8.80 -3.41
CA PHE A 39 8.16 -8.26 -2.05
C PHE A 39 7.50 -6.88 -2.02
N SER A 40 7.84 -6.02 -2.99
CA SER A 40 7.28 -4.67 -3.11
C SER A 40 5.78 -4.70 -3.42
N SER A 41 5.36 -5.55 -4.38
CA SER A 41 3.94 -5.78 -4.69
C SER A 41 3.19 -6.33 -3.47
N LYS A 42 3.73 -7.37 -2.83
CA LYS A 42 3.11 -7.95 -1.62
C LYS A 42 2.96 -6.93 -0.49
N ALA A 43 3.96 -6.08 -0.27
CA ALA A 43 3.90 -5.02 0.74
C ALA A 43 2.78 -3.99 0.46
N ARG A 44 2.56 -3.65 -0.82
CA ARG A 44 1.44 -2.80 -1.23
C ARG A 44 0.10 -3.48 -0.97
N ASP A 45 -0.03 -4.76 -1.28
CA ASP A 45 -1.25 -5.52 -1.01
C ASP A 45 -1.56 -5.61 0.48
N TRP A 46 -0.56 -5.81 1.33
CA TRP A 46 -0.74 -5.73 2.78
C TRP A 46 -1.25 -4.36 3.22
N SER A 47 -0.74 -3.26 2.64
CA SER A 47 -1.29 -1.92 2.90
C SER A 47 -2.75 -1.83 2.46
N ARG A 48 -3.09 -2.24 1.23
CA ARG A 48 -4.48 -2.23 0.73
C ARG A 48 -5.44 -2.99 1.63
N ILE A 49 -5.02 -4.17 2.10
CA ILE A 49 -5.81 -5.02 2.99
C ILE A 49 -6.01 -4.32 4.36
N SER A 50 -4.95 -3.73 4.93
CA SER A 50 -5.04 -2.97 6.18
C SER A 50 -5.93 -1.72 6.05
N ASP A 51 -5.81 -1.02 4.93
CA ASP A 51 -6.56 0.20 4.62
C ASP A 51 -8.05 -0.10 4.47
N THR A 52 -8.41 -1.14 3.71
CA THR A 52 -9.80 -1.59 3.54
C THR A 52 -10.44 -2.06 4.86
N MET A 53 -9.70 -2.76 5.72
CA MET A 53 -10.19 -3.10 7.07
C MET A 53 -10.43 -1.87 7.94
N SER A 54 -9.54 -0.88 7.85
CA SER A 54 -9.68 0.37 8.60
C SER A 54 -10.89 1.17 8.09
N LEU A 55 -11.07 1.26 6.78
CA LEU A 55 -12.20 1.91 6.13
C LEU A 55 -13.54 1.25 6.51
N SER A 56 -13.61 -0.07 6.51
CA SER A 56 -14.78 -0.85 6.95
C SER A 56 -15.21 -0.47 8.37
N LYS A 57 -14.26 -0.46 9.31
CA LYS A 57 -14.53 -0.04 10.70
C LYS A 57 -15.05 1.38 10.78
N TRP A 58 -14.50 2.30 9.98
CA TRP A 58 -14.92 3.70 10.02
C TRP A 58 -16.31 3.91 9.43
N ILE A 59 -16.64 3.21 8.34
CA ILE A 59 -17.97 3.21 7.74
C ILE A 59 -19.02 2.65 8.71
N GLU A 60 -18.68 1.60 9.45
CA GLU A 60 -19.53 1.04 10.51
C GLU A 60 -19.71 2.00 11.69
N LEU A 61 -18.62 2.63 12.15
CA LEU A 61 -18.70 3.64 13.22
C LEU A 61 -19.55 4.84 12.80
N TYR A 62 -19.51 5.22 11.53
CA TYR A 62 -20.37 6.25 10.98
C TYR A 62 -21.84 5.82 11.07
N SER A 63 -22.18 4.61 10.59
CA SER A 63 -23.57 4.15 10.56
C SER A 63 -24.18 3.99 11.94
N VAL A 64 -23.39 3.63 12.96
CA VAL A 64 -23.83 3.62 14.37
C VAL A 64 -24.28 5.01 14.85
N LYS A 65 -23.64 6.08 14.37
CA LYS A 65 -23.95 7.46 14.79
C LYS A 65 -25.08 8.10 13.97
N SER A 66 -25.10 7.87 12.66
CA SER A 66 -26.03 8.52 11.72
C SER A 66 -27.27 7.68 11.40
N GLY A 67 -27.23 6.37 11.64
CA GLY A 67 -28.28 5.41 11.28
C GLY A 67 -28.22 4.92 9.81
N TYR A 68 -27.26 5.39 9.02
CA TYR A 68 -27.08 5.02 7.62
C TYR A 68 -25.59 5.09 7.22
N TYR A 69 -25.18 4.34 6.19
CA TYR A 69 -23.81 4.41 5.69
C TYR A 69 -23.52 5.73 4.98
N PRO A 70 -22.28 6.25 5.06
CA PRO A 70 -21.93 7.56 4.56
C PRO A 70 -22.27 7.72 3.07
N LYS A 71 -22.69 8.94 2.71
CA LYS A 71 -22.86 9.41 1.34
C LYS A 71 -21.80 10.48 1.08
N PRO A 72 -20.69 10.21 0.38
CA PRO A 72 -19.67 11.21 0.11
C PRO A 72 -20.19 12.25 -0.89
N GLU A 73 -19.53 13.41 -0.90
CA GLU A 73 -20.02 14.60 -1.62
C GLU A 73 -19.96 14.46 -3.13
N TRP A 74 -18.99 13.69 -3.66
CA TRP A 74 -18.74 13.64 -5.10
C TRP A 74 -18.57 12.20 -5.63
N THR A 75 -19.02 12.05 -6.88
CA THR A 75 -19.13 10.84 -7.69
C THR A 75 -20.26 9.88 -7.28
N LEU A 76 -21.43 10.08 -7.87
CA LEU A 76 -22.48 9.08 -8.03
C LEU A 76 -22.23 8.35 -9.35
N THR A 77 -21.85 7.08 -9.30
CA THR A 77 -22.05 6.19 -10.45
C THR A 77 -23.05 5.14 -10.05
N GLU A 78 -24.11 5.01 -10.82
CA GLU A 78 -25.16 4.02 -10.56
C GLU A 78 -24.76 2.67 -11.13
N TRP A 79 -24.93 1.62 -10.34
CA TRP A 79 -24.95 0.28 -10.87
C TRP A 79 -26.39 -0.06 -11.23
N THR A 80 -26.63 -0.28 -12.52
CA THR A 80 -27.96 -0.54 -13.07
C THR A 80 -28.00 -1.95 -13.63
N ILE A 81 -29.02 -2.72 -13.23
CA ILE A 81 -29.33 -4.04 -13.79
C ILE A 81 -30.69 -3.93 -14.45
N ASN A 82 -30.79 -4.24 -15.75
CA ASN A 82 -32.03 -4.17 -16.54
C ASN A 82 -32.79 -2.84 -16.35
N SER A 83 -32.09 -1.71 -16.46
CA SER A 83 -32.65 -0.36 -16.28
C SER A 83 -33.15 -0.03 -14.87
N THR A 84 -32.87 -0.86 -13.87
CA THR A 84 -33.15 -0.60 -12.45
C THR A 84 -31.85 -0.35 -11.70
N VAL A 85 -31.74 0.78 -11.00
CA VAL A 85 -30.58 1.11 -10.16
C VAL A 85 -30.59 0.18 -8.95
N VAL A 86 -29.47 -0.48 -8.67
CA VAL A 86 -29.34 -1.42 -7.53
C VAL A 86 -28.35 -0.94 -6.48
N ALA A 87 -27.37 -0.11 -6.87
CA ALA A 87 -26.38 0.43 -5.95
C ALA A 87 -25.77 1.74 -6.45
N TYR A 88 -25.25 2.52 -5.52
CA TYR A 88 -24.46 3.72 -5.79
C TYR A 88 -22.99 3.47 -5.49
N LYS A 89 -22.13 3.84 -6.44
CA LYS A 89 -20.66 3.91 -6.29
C LYS A 89 -20.28 5.23 -5.65
N TRP A 90 -19.27 5.17 -4.80
CA TRP A 90 -18.79 6.31 -4.02
C TRP A 90 -17.28 6.25 -3.80
N GLU A 91 -16.64 7.41 -3.59
CA GLU A 91 -15.24 7.53 -3.17
C GLU A 91 -15.11 7.99 -1.72
N ILE A 92 -14.17 7.40 -0.96
CA ILE A 92 -13.96 7.73 0.46
C ILE A 92 -12.97 8.89 0.59
N GLN A 93 -13.47 10.13 0.52
CA GLN A 93 -12.65 11.34 0.61
C GLN A 93 -12.71 12.06 1.97
N ASP A 94 -13.84 12.66 2.37
CA ASP A 94 -13.79 13.63 3.50
C ASP A 94 -14.95 13.58 4.51
N GLN A 95 -16.09 12.98 4.15
CA GLN A 95 -17.21 12.88 5.11
C GLN A 95 -17.06 11.72 6.12
N VAL A 96 -16.25 10.71 5.81
CA VAL A 96 -15.93 9.63 6.76
C VAL A 96 -14.87 10.10 7.77
N SER A 97 -13.88 10.87 7.33
CA SER A 97 -12.79 11.41 8.17
C SER A 97 -13.29 12.37 9.25
N SER A 98 -14.21 13.28 8.91
CA SER A 98 -14.73 14.29 9.83
C SER A 98 -15.56 13.71 10.98
N LEU A 99 -16.39 12.69 10.74
CA LEU A 99 -17.26 12.08 11.77
C LEU A 99 -16.61 10.93 12.56
N ALA A 100 -15.62 10.25 11.95
CA ALA A 100 -14.80 9.24 12.60
C ALA A 100 -13.47 9.79 13.16
N LYS A 101 -13.22 11.11 13.07
CA LYS A 101 -11.98 11.80 13.54
C LYS A 101 -10.69 11.18 12.98
N ILE A 102 -10.71 10.80 11.71
CA ILE A 102 -9.55 10.17 11.08
C ILE A 102 -8.65 11.28 10.54
N SER A 103 -7.39 11.29 10.96
CA SER A 103 -6.41 12.32 10.60
C SER A 103 -6.07 12.36 9.11
N LYS A 104 -6.26 11.24 8.38
CA LYS A 104 -5.95 11.13 6.96
C LYS A 104 -6.67 9.92 6.36
N THR A 105 -7.39 10.11 5.27
CA THR A 105 -7.97 9.00 4.51
C THR A 105 -6.90 8.23 3.75
N PRO A 106 -6.90 6.89 3.82
CA PRO A 106 -5.96 6.06 3.09
C PRO A 106 -6.21 6.16 1.59
N LYS A 107 -5.12 6.02 0.83
CA LYS A 107 -5.11 6.03 -0.63
C LYS A 107 -4.34 4.81 -1.10
N ASP A 108 -4.70 4.32 -2.28
CA ASP A 108 -4.00 3.18 -2.86
C ASP A 108 -2.50 3.50 -3.04
N PRO A 109 -1.59 2.63 -2.57
CA PRO A 109 -0.15 2.93 -2.53
C PRO A 109 0.52 2.97 -3.90
N LEU A 110 -0.13 2.45 -4.95
CA LEU A 110 0.41 2.47 -6.32
C LEU A 110 -0.20 3.62 -7.12
N SER A 111 -1.52 3.71 -7.15
CA SER A 111 -2.27 4.65 -8.00
C SER A 111 -2.54 5.99 -7.32
N ASN A 112 -2.36 6.08 -6.00
CA ASN A 112 -2.65 7.26 -5.18
C ASN A 112 -4.11 7.75 -5.28
N ASN A 113 -5.01 6.85 -5.69
CA ASN A 113 -6.45 7.10 -5.78
C ASN A 113 -7.15 6.76 -4.46
N TYR A 114 -8.31 7.36 -4.24
CA TYR A 114 -9.15 7.00 -3.09
C TYR A 114 -9.79 5.62 -3.29
N TYR A 115 -10.04 4.94 -2.18
CA TYR A 115 -10.81 3.70 -2.21
C TYR A 115 -12.26 3.97 -2.58
N ILE A 116 -12.81 3.09 -3.39
CA ILE A 116 -14.21 3.10 -3.79
C ILE A 116 -15.00 2.11 -2.96
N TYR A 117 -16.27 2.41 -2.76
CA TYR A 117 -17.23 1.50 -2.17
C TYR A 117 -18.59 1.67 -2.81
N TRP A 118 -19.42 0.66 -2.63
CA TRP A 118 -20.79 0.62 -3.10
C TRP A 118 -21.74 0.65 -1.92
N THR A 119 -22.90 1.23 -2.13
CA THR A 119 -24.00 1.23 -1.17
C THR A 119 -25.29 0.85 -1.86
N THR A 120 -26.19 0.16 -1.14
CA THR A 120 -27.57 -0.05 -1.60
C THR A 120 -28.32 1.28 -1.67
N LEU A 121 -29.41 1.33 -2.44
CA LEU A 121 -30.32 2.49 -2.51
C LEU A 121 -30.76 3.02 -1.13
N ASP A 122 -30.96 2.11 -0.17
CA ASP A 122 -31.40 2.43 1.19
C ASP A 122 -30.26 2.85 2.13
N TYR A 123 -29.01 2.85 1.66
CA TYR A 123 -27.80 3.13 2.45
C TYR A 123 -27.62 2.24 3.70
N LYS A 124 -28.24 1.05 3.71
CA LYS A 124 -28.20 0.09 4.83
C LYS A 124 -27.21 -1.04 4.67
N GLN A 125 -26.63 -1.19 3.48
CA GLN A 125 -25.57 -2.16 3.19
C GLN A 125 -24.49 -1.47 2.36
N TYR A 126 -23.24 -1.92 2.54
CA TYR A 126 -22.09 -1.41 1.81
C TYR A 126 -21.17 -2.54 1.37
N GLN A 127 -20.38 -2.29 0.34
CA GLN A 127 -19.32 -3.18 -0.12
C GLN A 127 -18.09 -2.35 -0.47
N ILE A 128 -16.93 -2.69 0.12
CA ILE A 128 -15.64 -2.15 -0.29
C ILE A 128 -14.95 -3.19 -1.16
N ALA A 129 -14.39 -2.76 -2.29
CA ALA A 129 -13.61 -3.63 -3.16
C ALA A 129 -12.30 -2.95 -3.52
N THR A 130 -11.22 -3.72 -3.50
CA THR A 130 -9.89 -3.30 -3.97
C THR A 130 -9.28 -4.45 -4.78
N THR A 131 -8.46 -4.10 -5.76
CA THR A 131 -7.73 -5.07 -6.60
C THR A 131 -6.32 -5.24 -6.04
N LEU A 132 -5.92 -6.48 -5.78
CA LEU A 132 -4.56 -6.83 -5.39
C LEU A 132 -3.71 -7.07 -6.65
N GLU A 133 -2.38 -6.92 -6.52
CA GLU A 133 -1.42 -7.09 -7.61
C GLU A 133 -1.02 -8.55 -7.89
#